data_AF-P0CY58-F1
#
_entry.id   AF-P0CY58-F1
#
_cell.length_a   1.000
_cell.length_b   1.000
_cell.length_c   1.000
_cell.angle_alpha   90.00
_cell.angle_beta   90.00
_cell.angle_gamma   90.00
#
_symmetry.space_group_name_H-M   'P 1'
#
loop_
_entity.id
_entity.type
_entity.pdbx_description
1 polymer ?
#
loop_
_entity_poly.entity_id
_entity_poly.type
_entity_poly.pdbx_seq_one_letter_code
_entity_poly.pdbx_strand_id
1 'polypeptide(L)'
;MLQLNSFAEISTLADRLPVADEAARAAALARQNSLTKPVGSLGRLEELSLHWAAWRATERPTITKPQALCFAGNHGVCAQGVNVFPQEVTHLMVKNFEMGGAAINQLCRAAGADLQ
;
A
#
# COMPACT_ATOMS: atom_id res chain seq x y z
N MET A 1 -20.27 -1.64 2.61
CA MET A 1 -19.03 -1.35 3.36
C MET A 1 -18.97 -2.35 4.50
N LEU A 2 -17.83 -3.00 4.74
CA LEU A 2 -17.71 -3.95 5.86
C LEU A 2 -17.93 -3.17 7.17
N GLN A 3 -18.91 -3.59 7.97
CA GLN A 3 -19.11 -3.06 9.33
C GLN A 3 -18.63 -4.11 10.32
N LEU A 4 -17.77 -3.68 11.25
CA LEU A 4 -17.32 -4.49 12.39
C LEU A 4 -18.13 -4.07 13.62
N ASN A 5 -18.87 -5.00 14.22
CA ASN A 5 -19.68 -4.74 15.42
C ASN A 5 -18.97 -5.14 16.72
N SER A 6 -17.84 -5.85 16.63
CA SER A 6 -17.01 -6.19 17.79
C SER A 6 -15.55 -6.44 17.40
N PHE A 7 -14.64 -6.36 18.38
CA PHE A 7 -13.23 -6.69 18.16
C PHE A 7 -13.03 -8.17 17.77
N ALA A 8 -13.90 -9.06 18.24
CA ALA A 8 -13.85 -10.48 17.89
C ALA A 8 -14.09 -10.74 16.40
N GLU A 9 -14.75 -9.82 15.68
CA GLU A 9 -14.94 -9.96 14.23
C GLU A 9 -13.65 -9.71 13.45
N ILE A 10 -12.68 -8.96 14.00
CA ILE A 10 -11.40 -8.66 13.32
C ILE A 10 -10.62 -9.95 13.05
N SER A 11 -10.55 -10.87 14.02
CA SER A 11 -9.82 -12.13 13.82
C SER A 11 -10.44 -12.96 12.69
N THR A 12 -11.76 -12.94 12.55
CA THR A 12 -12.49 -13.68 11.49
C THR A 12 -12.35 -13.06 10.10
N LEU A 13 -11.76 -11.86 9.98
CA LEU A 13 -11.49 -11.27 8.66
C LEU A 13 -10.36 -12.01 7.96
N ALA A 14 -9.38 -12.52 8.72
CA ALA A 14 -8.28 -13.30 8.18
C ALA A 14 -8.78 -14.52 7.39
N ASP A 15 -9.85 -15.15 7.86
CA ASP A 15 -10.46 -16.34 7.25
C ASP A 15 -11.13 -16.05 5.88
N ARG A 16 -11.38 -14.78 5.57
CA ARG A 16 -12.11 -14.34 4.38
C ARG A 16 -11.29 -13.41 3.50
N LEU A 17 -9.97 -13.38 3.70
CA LEU A 17 -9.10 -12.59 2.85
C LEU A 17 -9.19 -13.09 1.40
N PRO A 18 -9.27 -12.16 0.42
CA PRO A 18 -9.27 -12.55 -0.98
C PRO A 18 -7.96 -13.26 -1.33
N VAL A 19 -8.04 -14.20 -2.27
CA VAL A 19 -6.87 -14.82 -2.89
C VAL A 19 -6.59 -14.14 -4.22
N ALA A 20 -5.31 -14.13 -4.63
CA ALA A 20 -4.92 -13.60 -5.91
C ALA A 20 -5.55 -14.43 -7.06
N ASP A 21 -6.01 -13.77 -8.12
CA ASP A 21 -6.58 -14.42 -9.29
C ASP A 21 -5.47 -14.92 -10.23
N GLU A 22 -5.28 -16.24 -10.25
CA GLU A 22 -4.22 -16.86 -11.04
C GLU A 22 -4.53 -16.91 -12.54
N ALA A 23 -5.82 -16.87 -12.93
CA ALA A 23 -6.20 -16.75 -14.33
C ALA A 23 -5.87 -15.36 -14.87
N ALA A 24 -6.13 -14.31 -14.08
CA ALA A 24 -5.74 -12.94 -14.41
C ALA A 24 -4.21 -12.79 -14.48
N ARG A 25 -3.47 -13.42 -13.56
CA ARG A 25 -2.00 -13.47 -13.63
C ARG A 25 -1.51 -14.12 -14.92
N ALA A 26 -2.06 -15.28 -15.28
CA ALA A 26 -1.69 -16.00 -16.49
C ALA A 26 -2.01 -15.20 -17.77
N ALA A 27 -3.17 -14.53 -17.81
CA ALA A 27 -3.55 -13.66 -18.92
C ALA A 27 -2.59 -12.46 -19.06
N ALA A 28 -2.23 -11.82 -17.95
CA ALA A 28 -1.25 -10.74 -17.94
C ALA A 28 0.14 -11.21 -18.41
N LEU A 29 0.56 -12.42 -18.04
CA LEU A 29 1.83 -13.01 -18.51
C LEU A 29 1.81 -13.29 -20.01
N ALA A 30 0.72 -13.87 -20.52
CA ALA A 30 0.55 -14.11 -21.95
C ALA A 30 0.60 -12.80 -22.75
N ARG A 31 -0.06 -11.74 -22.26
CA ARG A 31 0.06 -10.40 -22.82
C ARG A 31 1.51 -9.90 -22.77
N GLN A 32 2.17 -10.04 -21.64
CA GLN A 32 3.50 -9.49 -21.47
C GLN A 32 4.53 -10.13 -22.42
N ASN A 33 4.34 -11.41 -22.74
CA ASN A 33 5.14 -12.14 -23.71
C ASN A 33 4.79 -11.82 -25.17
N SER A 34 3.64 -11.17 -25.44
CA SER A 34 3.25 -10.75 -26.79
C SER A 34 3.65 -9.32 -27.14
N LEU A 35 4.15 -8.54 -26.18
CA LEU A 35 4.62 -7.17 -26.43
C LEU A 35 5.94 -7.18 -27.23
N THR A 36 6.17 -6.13 -28.02
CA THR A 36 7.40 -5.93 -28.80
C THR A 36 8.59 -5.58 -27.90
N LYS A 37 9.12 -6.58 -27.21
CA LYS A 37 10.31 -6.55 -26.36
C LYS A 37 10.85 -7.98 -26.20
N PRO A 38 12.14 -8.19 -25.89
CA PRO A 38 12.60 -9.49 -25.46
C PRO A 38 11.82 -9.96 -24.21
N VAL A 39 11.46 -11.24 -24.16
CA VAL A 39 10.77 -11.84 -23.00
C VAL A 39 11.58 -11.58 -21.73
N GLY A 40 10.93 -11.09 -20.68
CA GLY A 40 11.56 -10.78 -19.39
C GLY A 40 12.45 -9.52 -19.36
N SER A 41 12.61 -8.78 -20.46
CA SER A 41 13.53 -7.63 -20.53
C SER A 41 13.20 -6.47 -19.57
N LEU A 42 11.97 -6.36 -19.07
CA LEU A 42 11.61 -5.34 -18.09
C LEU A 42 11.79 -5.82 -16.63
N GLY A 43 12.25 -7.05 -16.42
CA GLY A 43 12.58 -7.61 -15.11
C GLY A 43 11.45 -7.44 -14.08
N ARG A 44 11.77 -6.80 -12.94
CA ARG A 44 10.81 -6.53 -11.85
C ARG A 44 9.55 -5.78 -12.27
N LEU A 45 9.59 -4.97 -13.33
CA LEU A 45 8.37 -4.29 -13.80
C LEU A 45 7.35 -5.29 -14.35
N GLU A 46 7.80 -6.37 -14.98
CA GLU A 46 6.91 -7.46 -15.42
C GLU A 46 6.28 -8.11 -14.19
N GLU A 47 7.10 -8.52 -13.23
CA GLU A 47 6.64 -9.17 -11.99
C GLU A 47 5.59 -8.33 -11.24
N LEU A 48 5.83 -7.02 -11.10
CA LEU A 48 4.89 -6.10 -10.47
C LEU A 48 3.57 -5.99 -11.23
N SER A 49 3.62 -5.95 -12.58
CA SER A 49 2.41 -5.90 -13.40
C SER A 49 1.56 -7.18 -13.27
N LEU A 50 2.20 -8.35 -13.20
CA LEU A 50 1.53 -9.63 -13.01
C LEU A 50 0.91 -9.76 -11.62
N HIS A 51 1.66 -9.33 -10.59
CA HIS A 51 1.17 -9.28 -9.23
C HIS A 51 -0.08 -8.38 -9.13
N TRP A 52 -0.02 -7.20 -9.74
CA TRP A 52 -1.16 -6.27 -9.72
C TRP A 52 -2.36 -6.83 -10.50
N ALA A 53 -2.14 -7.50 -11.63
CA ALA A 53 -3.19 -8.13 -12.42
C ALA A 53 -3.95 -9.19 -11.61
N ALA A 54 -3.21 -10.02 -10.87
CA ALA A 54 -3.77 -11.07 -10.02
C ALA A 54 -4.64 -10.49 -8.90
N TRP A 55 -4.17 -9.45 -8.21
CA TRP A 55 -4.93 -8.83 -7.12
C TRP A 55 -6.07 -7.92 -7.57
N ARG A 56 -6.06 -7.49 -8.83
CA ARG A 56 -7.16 -6.73 -9.45
C ARG A 56 -8.11 -7.61 -10.25
N ALA A 57 -7.87 -8.92 -10.32
CA ALA A 57 -8.63 -9.87 -11.12
C ALA A 57 -8.86 -9.39 -12.57
N THR A 58 -7.81 -8.83 -13.18
CA THR A 58 -7.87 -8.34 -14.56
C THR A 58 -6.49 -8.36 -15.21
N GLU A 59 -6.44 -8.71 -16.50
CA GLU A 59 -5.21 -8.78 -17.30
C GLU A 59 -4.49 -7.42 -17.41
N ARG A 60 -5.24 -6.31 -17.44
CA ARG A 60 -4.72 -4.94 -17.66
C ARG A 60 -5.11 -4.04 -16.51
N PRO A 61 -4.52 -4.25 -15.33
CA PRO A 61 -4.92 -3.52 -14.14
C PRO A 61 -4.48 -2.05 -14.23
N THR A 62 -5.27 -1.16 -13.64
CA THR A 62 -4.97 0.28 -13.54
C THR A 62 -4.89 0.70 -12.08
N ILE A 63 -4.21 1.81 -11.82
CA ILE A 63 -4.17 2.46 -10.51
C ILE A 63 -4.89 3.80 -10.67
N THR A 64 -6.05 3.95 -10.04
CA THR A 64 -6.90 5.15 -10.20
C THR A 64 -7.02 5.97 -8.92
N LYS A 65 -6.80 5.37 -7.75
CA LYS A 65 -6.89 6.02 -6.44
C LYS A 65 -5.82 5.46 -5.50
N PRO A 66 -4.53 5.74 -5.74
CA PRO A 66 -3.49 5.32 -4.80
C PRO A 66 -3.67 6.09 -3.48
N GLN A 67 -3.45 5.41 -2.36
CA GLN A 67 -3.56 6.01 -1.03
C GLN A 67 -2.40 5.57 -0.15
N ALA A 68 -1.89 6.49 0.67
CA ALA A 68 -1.00 6.20 1.78
C ALA A 68 -1.76 6.45 3.08
N LEU A 69 -1.76 5.46 3.98
CA LEU A 69 -2.38 5.54 5.30
C LEU A 69 -1.27 5.64 6.35
N CYS A 70 -1.24 6.73 7.11
CA CYS A 70 -0.25 6.92 8.16
C CYS A 70 -0.84 6.62 9.55
N PHE A 71 -0.35 5.56 10.19
CA PHE A 71 -0.72 5.24 11.57
C PHE A 71 0.34 5.80 12.53
N ALA A 72 -0.08 6.74 13.38
CA ALA A 72 0.78 7.36 14.38
C ALA A 72 0.40 6.88 15.79
N GLY A 73 1.38 6.45 16.57
CA GLY A 73 1.20 5.97 17.94
C GLY A 73 2.45 6.19 18.77
N ASN A 74 2.27 6.56 20.03
CA ASN A 74 3.35 6.69 20.99
C ASN A 74 3.67 5.35 21.66
N HIS A 75 4.91 5.20 22.10
CA HIS A 75 5.41 3.99 22.74
C HIS A 75 5.93 4.32 24.13
N GLY A 76 5.41 3.61 25.15
CA GLY A 76 5.77 3.84 26.55
C GLY A 76 7.27 3.61 26.84
N VAL A 77 7.91 2.71 26.10
CA VAL A 77 9.36 2.43 26.22
C VAL A 77 10.23 3.68 25.99
N CYS A 78 9.76 4.68 25.23
CA CYS A 78 10.55 5.89 24.99
C CYS A 78 10.82 6.72 26.26
N ALA A 79 10.04 6.54 27.33
CA ALA A 79 10.32 7.13 28.64
C ALA A 79 11.63 6.62 29.27
N GLN A 80 12.16 5.50 28.78
CA GLN A 80 13.44 4.93 29.22
C GLN A 80 14.65 5.51 28.46
N GLY A 81 14.47 6.58 27.68
CA GLY A 81 15.57 7.24 26.97
C GLY A 81 16.09 6.48 25.75
N VAL A 82 15.32 5.53 25.21
CA VAL A 82 15.69 4.78 23.99
C VAL A 82 15.51 5.56 22.69
N ASN A 83 14.93 6.76 22.77
CA ASN A 83 14.71 7.64 21.63
C ASN A 83 15.50 8.95 21.78
N VAL A 84 16.06 9.44 20.68
CA VAL A 84 16.81 10.71 20.64
C VAL A 84 15.91 11.94 20.54
N PHE A 85 14.62 11.76 20.24
CA PHE A 85 13.62 12.83 20.15
C PHE A 85 12.59 12.73 21.28
N PRO A 86 12.07 13.86 21.78
CA PRO A 86 11.00 13.85 22.78
C PRO A 86 9.70 13.25 22.18
N GLN A 87 8.88 12.62 23.02
CA GLN A 87 7.65 11.93 22.58
C GLN A 87 6.64 12.88 21.88
N GLU A 88 6.66 14.17 22.20
CA GLU A 88 5.81 15.17 21.56
C GLU A 88 6.02 15.31 20.04
N VAL A 89 7.20 14.89 19.53
CA VAL A 89 7.50 14.94 18.09
C VAL A 89 6.51 14.12 17.27
N THR A 90 5.96 13.03 17.82
CA THR A 90 4.89 12.27 17.14
C THR A 90 3.70 13.17 16.81
N HIS A 91 3.24 13.98 17.77
CA HIS A 91 2.13 14.91 17.56
C HIS A 91 2.49 16.01 16.56
N LEU A 92 3.70 16.57 16.67
CA LEU A 92 4.19 17.59 15.74
C LEU A 92 4.27 17.07 14.30
N MET A 93 4.69 15.81 14.10
CA MET A 93 4.74 15.20 12.78
C MET A 93 3.35 14.92 12.21
N VAL A 94 2.39 14.47 13.03
CA VAL A 94 0.99 14.34 12.59
C VAL A 94 0.43 15.69 12.15
N LYS A 95 0.67 16.76 12.93
CA LYS A 95 0.31 18.13 12.53
C LYS A 95 0.99 18.53 11.22
N ASN A 96 2.26 18.16 11.03
CA ASN A 96 2.97 18.43 9.77
C ASN A 96 2.38 17.65 8.58
N PHE A 97 1.90 16.42 8.78
CA PHE A 97 1.17 15.65 7.77
C PHE A 97 -0.14 16.34 7.37
N GLU A 98 -0.93 16.77 8.36
CA GLU A 98 -2.19 17.52 8.16
C GLU A 98 -1.96 18.83 7.40
N MET A 99 -0.85 19.53 7.68
CA MET A 99 -0.49 20.79 7.02
C MET A 99 0.15 20.61 5.64
N GLY A 100 0.44 19.38 5.21
CA GLY A 100 1.05 19.14 3.90
C GLY A 100 2.57 19.36 3.84
N GLY A 101 3.23 19.54 4.99
CA GLY A 101 4.63 19.97 5.06
C GLY A 101 5.66 18.84 5.17
N ALA A 102 5.24 17.58 5.33
CA ALA A 102 6.17 16.47 5.45
C ALA A 102 6.59 15.88 4.10
N ALA A 103 7.69 15.11 4.12
CA ALA A 103 8.19 14.42 2.93
C ALA A 103 7.14 13.49 2.31
N ILE A 104 6.36 12.78 3.13
CA ILE A 104 5.30 11.89 2.64
C ILE A 104 4.22 12.65 1.86
N ASN A 105 3.90 13.88 2.25
CA ASN A 105 2.95 14.71 1.48
C ASN A 105 3.47 14.98 0.06
N GLN A 106 4.77 15.25 -0.08
CA GLN A 106 5.38 15.52 -1.38
C GLN A 106 5.46 14.26 -2.25
N LEU A 107 5.77 13.11 -1.65
CA LEU A 107 5.79 11.83 -2.34
C LEU A 107 4.39 11.41 -2.80
N CYS A 108 3.37 11.55 -1.94
CA CYS A 108 1.98 11.31 -2.30
C CYS A 108 1.56 12.20 -3.48
N ARG A 109 1.87 13.50 -3.42
CA ARG A 109 1.58 14.44 -4.51
C ARG A 109 2.28 14.05 -5.82
N ALA A 110 3.55 13.69 -5.77
CA ALA A 110 4.31 13.26 -6.95
C ALA A 110 3.75 11.96 -7.55
N ALA A 111 3.21 11.07 -6.73
CA ALA A 111 2.60 9.81 -7.16
C ALA A 111 1.10 9.91 -7.50
N GLY A 112 0.47 11.07 -7.32
CA GLY A 112 -0.98 11.24 -7.45
C GLY A 112 -1.79 10.45 -6.42
N ALA A 113 -1.21 10.22 -5.24
CA ALA A 113 -1.83 9.51 -4.13
C ALA A 113 -2.41 10.45 -3.07
N ASP A 114 -3.50 10.03 -2.43
CA ASP A 114 -4.00 10.71 -1.24
C ASP A 114 -3.21 10.26 -0.02
N LEU A 115 -2.85 11.20 0.86
CA LEU A 115 -2.40 10.89 2.21
C LEU A 115 -3.61 10.94 3.14
N GLN A 116 -3.77 9.91 3.96
CA GLN A 116 -4.82 9.76 4.96
C GLN A 116 -4.21 9.56 6.35
#